data_AF-J0DD66-F1
#
_entry.id   AF-J0DD66-F1
#
_cell.length_a   1.000
_cell.length_b   1.000
_cell.length_c   1.000
_cell.angle_alpha   90.00
_cell.angle_beta   90.00
_cell.angle_gamma   90.00
#
_symmetry.space_group_name_H-M   'P 1'
#
loop_
_entity.id
_entity.type
_entity.pdbx_description
1 polymer ?
#
loop_
_entity_poly.entity_id
_entity_poly.type
_entity_poly.pdbx_seq_one_letter_code
_entity_poly.pdbx_strand_id
1 'polypeptide(L)'
;MTACEEEAARFARELQASDNVEDVLKRIKASIAWTPALAESTAGNALSFAISFAPPSTAQKEAQAAYHDQLRAAEVKETMENWWSYPPLTVDLDDVLELTFVDLTPGNERWGPERVLCTEREPFAHAAQRFRVQANKKHRHPWLPSMHYSAILGEGDSKRATFDSLAARTVADVLGEQSAGRIVEYVRDDDSRAHRDERVKSPARLFAPWDRARILPAWCTTPDSWIDPVPPPGFGASQVQGSQFYVAVPTLHVPGIGIVPSATKPQCIVRTLYWPVRQSGDAIDAFPLDREQDYVPPSKRLIPSALTAEDAQALLGRFIQSSIEPLREDGPPSNKKRKTAPRVNKYASQSVAVAWGLTLDDEGRPDWLHCVIPLQNWLQDCAYDLKGLRRSLGIPNVARKECAWIGAVVLPADKRALESSGGKELEPQGPTPVIGETFVQWTLKTERWIKLLNATGIDKLVEVGQDETFVAGDIELAKADTDEWEASITGAKPGLWRMFVAESGTVYCAWVREGTLDYDALPQFNGGVEPEEDGEWEEVATFSIDSGTAALFSKSALDLLIGAGDKQERMEILASVGMDDLGEYVPGGVVVLRDDGGYAVEGIKDATGKLIKLRIRSG
;
A
#
# COMPACT_ATOMS: atom_id res chain seq x y z
N MET A 1 -3.65 -39.22 9.88
CA MET A 1 -4.61 -38.52 9.01
C MET A 1 -5.44 -37.64 9.92
N THR A 2 -5.50 -36.34 9.67
CA THR A 2 -6.35 -35.43 10.44
C THR A 2 -7.80 -35.54 9.97
N ALA A 3 -8.77 -35.12 10.79
CA ALA A 3 -10.18 -35.11 10.39
C ALA A 3 -10.41 -34.30 9.09
N CYS A 4 -9.68 -33.20 8.90
CA CYS A 4 -9.74 -32.40 7.68
C CYS A 4 -9.17 -33.14 6.45
N GLU A 5 -8.11 -33.94 6.60
CA GLU A 5 -7.57 -34.75 5.50
C GLU A 5 -8.53 -35.87 5.10
N GLU A 6 -9.19 -36.51 6.07
CA GLU A 6 -10.19 -37.55 5.80
C GLU A 6 -11.39 -36.98 5.04
N GLU A 7 -11.85 -35.80 5.44
CA GLU A 7 -12.93 -35.08 4.78
C GLU A 7 -12.54 -34.63 3.37
N ALA A 8 -11.32 -34.12 3.17
CA ALA A 8 -10.81 -33.77 1.85
C ALA A 8 -10.72 -34.98 0.92
N ALA A 9 -10.21 -36.11 1.42
CA ALA A 9 -10.15 -37.36 0.66
C ALA A 9 -11.54 -37.94 0.35
N ARG A 10 -12.54 -37.72 1.21
CA ARG A 10 -13.94 -38.07 0.94
C ARG A 10 -14.48 -37.22 -0.22
N PHE A 11 -14.35 -35.91 -0.15
CA PHE A 11 -14.83 -35.00 -1.20
C PHE A 11 -14.14 -35.20 -2.55
N ALA A 12 -12.84 -35.50 -2.57
CA ALA A 12 -12.12 -35.80 -3.80
C ALA A 12 -12.71 -37.04 -4.51
N ARG A 13 -13.06 -38.08 -3.74
CA ARG A 13 -13.73 -39.27 -4.27
C ARG A 13 -15.17 -38.98 -4.71
N GLU A 14 -15.91 -38.17 -3.97
CA GLU A 14 -17.26 -37.74 -4.36
C GLU A 14 -17.23 -36.99 -5.70
N LEU A 15 -16.29 -36.05 -5.91
CA LEU A 15 -16.16 -35.34 -7.19
C LEU A 15 -15.81 -36.27 -8.36
N GLN A 16 -15.03 -37.32 -8.12
CA GLN A 16 -14.65 -38.28 -9.16
C GLN A 16 -15.77 -39.27 -9.50
N ALA A 17 -16.68 -39.54 -8.56
CA ALA A 17 -17.71 -40.58 -8.70
C ALA A 17 -19.13 -40.03 -8.96
N SER A 18 -19.38 -38.74 -8.73
CA SER A 18 -20.73 -38.17 -8.65
C SER A 18 -21.28 -37.65 -9.97
N ASP A 19 -22.56 -37.93 -10.23
CA ASP A 19 -23.38 -37.30 -11.29
C ASP A 19 -23.86 -35.88 -10.88
N ASN A 20 -23.71 -35.50 -9.61
CA ASN A 20 -24.10 -34.20 -9.06
C ASN A 20 -22.88 -33.44 -8.53
N VAL A 21 -22.03 -33.01 -9.46
CA VAL A 21 -20.76 -32.31 -9.17
C VAL A 21 -21.00 -30.95 -8.50
N GLU A 22 -22.08 -30.26 -8.85
CA GLU A 22 -22.34 -28.89 -8.38
C GLU A 22 -22.61 -28.83 -6.87
N ASP A 23 -23.44 -29.75 -6.35
CA ASP A 23 -23.73 -29.80 -4.91
C ASP A 23 -22.50 -30.21 -4.08
N VAL A 24 -21.66 -31.09 -4.64
CA VAL A 24 -20.39 -31.48 -4.00
C VAL A 24 -19.47 -30.27 -3.90
N LEU A 25 -19.34 -29.46 -4.96
CA LEU A 25 -18.53 -28.23 -4.96
C LEU A 25 -19.04 -27.19 -3.94
N LYS A 26 -20.35 -27.00 -3.82
CA LYS A 26 -20.95 -26.11 -2.81
C LYS A 26 -20.64 -26.58 -1.38
N ARG A 27 -20.73 -27.90 -1.13
CA ARG A 27 -20.37 -28.50 0.16
C ARG A 27 -18.88 -28.36 0.46
N ILE A 28 -18.01 -28.54 -0.53
CA ILE A 28 -16.56 -28.33 -0.37
C ILE A 28 -16.29 -26.90 0.11
N LYS A 29 -16.87 -25.89 -0.55
CA LYS A 29 -16.72 -24.47 -0.16
C LYS A 29 -17.16 -24.22 1.28
N ALA A 30 -18.24 -24.86 1.73
CA ALA A 30 -18.81 -24.67 3.06
C ALA A 30 -18.07 -25.46 4.17
N SER A 31 -17.49 -26.61 3.85
CA SER A 31 -16.97 -27.56 4.86
C SER A 31 -15.45 -27.63 4.93
N ILE A 32 -14.73 -27.30 3.86
CA ILE A 32 -13.27 -27.37 3.85
C ILE A 32 -12.67 -26.02 4.24
N ALA A 33 -11.89 -26.02 5.32
CA ALA A 33 -10.96 -24.97 5.67
C ALA A 33 -9.57 -25.31 5.11
N TRP A 34 -9.17 -24.64 4.05
CA TRP A 34 -7.88 -24.82 3.40
C TRP A 34 -6.76 -24.18 4.21
N THR A 35 -5.88 -25.02 4.74
CA THR A 35 -4.62 -24.62 5.38
C THR A 35 -3.43 -25.02 4.50
N PRO A 36 -2.25 -24.38 4.64
CA PRO A 36 -1.05 -24.80 3.91
C PRO A 36 -0.74 -26.29 4.13
N ALA A 37 -0.83 -26.78 5.37
CA ALA A 37 -0.62 -28.19 5.71
C ALA A 37 -1.60 -29.13 4.98
N LEU A 38 -2.89 -28.76 4.91
CA LEU A 38 -3.87 -29.53 4.15
C LEU A 38 -3.56 -29.51 2.65
N ALA A 39 -3.25 -28.35 2.08
CA ALA A 39 -2.94 -28.20 0.66
C ALA A 39 -1.70 -29.00 0.23
N GLU A 40 -0.67 -29.07 1.09
CA GLU A 40 0.54 -29.87 0.84
C GLU A 40 0.32 -31.37 1.08
N SER A 41 -0.71 -31.77 1.85
CA SER A 41 -1.05 -33.18 2.04
C SER A 41 -1.49 -33.87 0.74
N THR A 42 -1.35 -35.20 0.69
CA THR A 42 -1.85 -36.02 -0.42
C THR A 42 -3.36 -35.81 -0.64
N ALA A 43 -4.13 -35.70 0.44
CA ALA A 43 -5.59 -35.55 0.37
C ALA A 43 -6.01 -34.18 -0.17
N GLY A 44 -5.40 -33.10 0.31
CA GLY A 44 -5.69 -31.74 -0.18
C GLY A 44 -5.25 -31.54 -1.62
N ASN A 45 -4.10 -32.08 -2.03
CA ASN A 45 -3.67 -32.08 -3.43
C ASN A 45 -4.67 -32.82 -4.33
N ALA A 46 -5.13 -34.00 -3.92
CA ALA A 46 -6.14 -34.75 -4.66
C ALA A 46 -7.47 -33.99 -4.79
N LEU A 47 -7.90 -33.32 -3.72
CA LEU A 47 -9.12 -32.52 -3.73
C LEU A 47 -8.99 -31.26 -4.61
N SER A 48 -7.90 -30.50 -4.48
CA SER A 48 -7.64 -29.30 -5.31
C SER A 48 -7.58 -29.65 -6.80
N PHE A 49 -6.95 -30.77 -7.13
CA PHE A 49 -6.95 -31.32 -8.48
C PHE A 49 -8.37 -31.69 -8.92
N ALA A 50 -9.14 -32.41 -8.11
CA ALA A 50 -10.52 -32.77 -8.44
C ALA A 50 -11.42 -31.54 -8.68
N ILE A 51 -11.28 -30.46 -7.90
CA ILE A 51 -11.99 -29.19 -8.12
C ILE A 51 -11.59 -28.56 -9.46
N SER A 52 -10.30 -28.58 -9.79
CA SER A 52 -9.78 -27.98 -11.03
C SER A 52 -10.24 -28.71 -12.29
N PHE A 53 -10.47 -30.02 -12.19
CA PHE A 53 -10.93 -30.87 -13.29
C PHE A 53 -12.47 -31.05 -13.32
N ALA A 54 -13.19 -30.50 -12.35
CA ALA A 54 -14.65 -30.49 -12.37
C ALA A 54 -15.17 -29.65 -13.55
N PRO A 55 -16.36 -29.97 -14.11
CA PRO A 55 -16.96 -29.20 -15.19
C PRO A 55 -17.08 -27.70 -14.84
N PRO A 56 -16.77 -26.78 -15.78
CA PRO A 56 -16.86 -25.35 -15.54
C PRO A 56 -18.27 -24.94 -15.10
N SER A 57 -18.37 -24.36 -13.90
CA SER A 57 -19.63 -23.91 -13.31
C SER A 57 -19.36 -22.77 -12.31
N THR A 58 -20.40 -22.06 -11.89
CA THR A 58 -20.27 -21.03 -10.84
C THR A 58 -19.75 -21.65 -9.54
N ALA A 59 -20.27 -22.81 -9.13
CA ALA A 59 -19.80 -23.52 -7.94
C ALA A 59 -18.33 -23.95 -8.04
N GLN A 60 -17.87 -24.36 -9.22
CA GLN A 60 -16.48 -24.73 -9.46
C GLN A 60 -15.55 -23.51 -9.32
N LYS A 61 -15.93 -22.37 -9.93
CA LYS A 61 -15.22 -21.10 -9.78
C LYS A 61 -15.18 -20.64 -8.33
N GLU A 62 -16.29 -20.72 -7.62
CA GLU A 62 -16.37 -20.32 -6.21
C GLU A 62 -15.56 -21.23 -5.28
N ALA A 63 -15.56 -22.55 -5.50
CA ALA A 63 -14.76 -23.49 -4.74
C ALA A 63 -13.25 -23.28 -4.99
N GLN A 64 -12.88 -23.01 -6.25
CA GLN A 64 -11.50 -22.68 -6.61
C GLN A 64 -11.06 -21.32 -6.03
N ALA A 65 -11.94 -20.31 -6.06
CA ALA A 65 -11.69 -19.02 -5.42
C ALA A 65 -11.50 -19.20 -3.90
N ALA A 66 -12.39 -19.94 -3.23
CA ALA A 66 -12.27 -20.23 -1.81
C ALA A 66 -10.96 -20.94 -1.44
N TYR A 67 -10.53 -21.91 -2.25
CA TYR A 67 -9.21 -22.56 -2.09
C TYR A 67 -8.07 -21.53 -2.12
N HIS A 68 -8.02 -20.70 -3.17
CA HIS A 68 -6.96 -19.72 -3.32
C HIS A 68 -7.01 -18.61 -2.26
N ASP A 69 -8.20 -18.10 -1.93
CA ASP A 69 -8.38 -17.02 -0.96
C ASP A 69 -8.05 -17.45 0.46
N GLN A 70 -8.45 -18.66 0.87
CA GLN A 70 -8.13 -19.18 2.21
C GLN A 70 -6.65 -19.48 2.36
N LEU A 71 -6.01 -20.10 1.36
CA LEU A 71 -4.55 -20.32 1.40
C LEU A 71 -3.78 -19.01 1.41
N ARG A 72 -4.20 -18.05 0.57
CA ARG A 72 -3.63 -16.70 0.56
C ARG A 72 -3.77 -16.02 1.93
N ALA A 73 -4.95 -16.09 2.55
CA ALA A 73 -5.17 -15.53 3.88
C ALA A 73 -4.32 -16.21 4.96
N ALA A 74 -4.16 -17.54 4.90
CA ALA A 74 -3.31 -18.29 5.81
C ALA A 74 -1.82 -17.94 5.64
N GLU A 75 -1.31 -17.88 4.41
CA GLU A 75 0.07 -17.46 4.11
C GLU A 75 0.33 -16.02 4.61
N VAL A 76 -0.64 -15.11 4.44
CA VAL A 76 -0.55 -13.74 4.97
C VAL A 76 -0.49 -13.74 6.49
N LYS A 77 -1.39 -14.46 7.16
CA LYS A 77 -1.43 -14.53 8.62
C LYS A 77 -0.12 -15.05 9.20
N GLU A 78 0.40 -16.16 8.66
CA GLU A 78 1.67 -16.75 9.06
C GLU A 78 2.83 -15.76 8.86
N THR A 79 2.83 -15.03 7.75
CA THR A 79 3.83 -13.99 7.48
C THR A 79 3.75 -12.85 8.48
N MET A 80 2.55 -12.36 8.79
CA MET A 80 2.37 -11.29 9.78
C MET A 80 2.89 -11.73 11.16
N GLU A 81 2.58 -12.96 11.57
CA GLU A 81 3.04 -13.55 12.83
C GLU A 81 4.56 -13.74 12.85
N ASN A 82 5.15 -14.25 11.78
CA ASN A 82 6.58 -14.58 11.77
C ASN A 82 7.48 -13.39 11.44
N TRP A 83 7.06 -12.48 10.58
CA TRP A 83 7.95 -11.44 10.02
C TRP A 83 7.77 -10.08 10.68
N TRP A 84 6.56 -9.76 11.15
CA TRP A 84 6.21 -8.40 11.56
C TRP A 84 5.68 -8.30 12.99
N SER A 85 5.37 -9.41 13.64
CA SER A 85 4.83 -9.41 15.01
C SER A 85 5.89 -8.99 16.04
N TYR A 86 5.44 -8.17 16.99
CA TYR A 86 6.20 -7.78 18.17
C TYR A 86 5.59 -8.48 19.39
N PRO A 87 6.21 -9.57 19.90
CA PRO A 87 5.72 -10.21 21.12
C PRO A 87 5.66 -9.20 22.27
N PRO A 88 4.55 -9.05 22.99
CA PRO A 88 4.45 -8.06 24.08
C PRO A 88 5.34 -8.44 25.27
N LEU A 89 5.77 -7.45 26.06
CA LEU A 89 6.36 -7.65 27.38
C LEU A 89 5.22 -7.79 28.40
N THR A 90 5.12 -8.94 29.07
CA THR A 90 3.99 -9.26 29.96
C THR A 90 4.35 -9.16 31.45
N VAL A 91 5.25 -8.26 31.82
CA VAL A 91 5.90 -8.22 33.14
C VAL A 91 6.15 -6.78 33.60
N ASP A 92 6.26 -6.61 34.92
CA ASP A 92 6.48 -5.32 35.57
C ASP A 92 7.80 -4.67 35.11
N LEU A 93 7.81 -3.33 35.05
CA LEU A 93 8.93 -2.53 34.52
C LEU A 93 10.26 -2.77 35.25
N ASP A 94 10.20 -3.18 36.51
CA ASP A 94 11.38 -3.40 37.35
C ASP A 94 12.20 -4.65 36.95
N ASP A 95 11.61 -5.58 36.18
CA ASP A 95 12.26 -6.80 35.69
C ASP A 95 12.73 -6.68 34.23
N VAL A 96 12.56 -5.51 33.60
CA VAL A 96 12.92 -5.26 32.20
C VAL A 96 14.42 -4.97 32.07
N LEU A 97 15.07 -5.64 31.13
CA LEU A 97 16.45 -5.37 30.73
C LEU A 97 16.54 -5.04 29.25
N GLU A 98 17.58 -4.28 28.90
CA GLU A 98 17.95 -3.99 27.51
C GLU A 98 19.01 -4.98 27.04
N LEU A 99 18.69 -5.76 26.01
CA LEU A 99 19.57 -6.70 25.34
C LEU A 99 20.09 -6.07 24.05
N THR A 100 21.42 -6.06 23.86
CA THR A 100 22.06 -5.49 22.67
C THR A 100 22.51 -6.60 21.72
N PHE A 101 22.03 -6.56 20.49
CA PHE A 101 22.45 -7.45 19.41
C PHE A 101 23.53 -6.77 18.57
N VAL A 102 24.66 -7.45 18.38
CA VAL A 102 25.82 -6.92 17.66
C VAL A 102 26.15 -7.77 16.44
N ASP A 103 26.14 -7.13 15.28
CA ASP A 103 26.42 -7.77 13.99
C ASP A 103 27.93 -8.00 13.76
N LEU A 104 28.29 -9.29 13.66
CA LEU A 104 29.62 -9.76 13.30
C LEU A 104 29.65 -10.42 11.91
N THR A 105 28.62 -10.19 11.08
CA THR A 105 28.57 -10.74 9.72
C THR A 105 29.75 -10.21 8.89
N PRO A 106 30.54 -11.09 8.25
CA PRO A 106 31.65 -10.65 7.41
C PRO A 106 31.12 -10.01 6.11
N GLY A 107 31.74 -8.92 5.67
CA GLY A 107 31.41 -8.25 4.41
C GLY A 107 31.42 -6.73 4.49
N ASN A 108 30.96 -6.09 3.41
CA ASN A 108 30.89 -4.63 3.30
C ASN A 108 29.65 -4.04 4.00
N GLU A 109 28.63 -4.85 4.25
CA GLU A 109 27.42 -4.44 4.95
C GLU A 109 27.50 -4.85 6.43
N ARG A 110 27.65 -3.87 7.32
CA ARG A 110 27.64 -4.08 8.76
C ARG A 110 26.53 -3.26 9.40
N TRP A 111 25.66 -3.91 10.15
CA TRP A 111 24.57 -3.25 10.84
C TRP A 111 25.03 -2.65 12.17
N GLY A 112 24.42 -1.53 12.55
CA GLY A 112 24.63 -0.95 13.87
C GLY A 112 24.07 -1.87 14.96
N PRO A 113 24.50 -1.70 16.23
CA PRO A 113 23.92 -2.44 17.34
C PRO A 113 22.42 -2.18 17.47
N GLU A 114 21.64 -3.24 17.66
CA GLU A 114 20.20 -3.16 17.89
C GLU A 114 19.86 -3.49 19.33
N ARG A 115 19.04 -2.65 19.96
CA ARG A 115 18.66 -2.80 21.36
C ARG A 115 17.20 -3.18 21.44
N VAL A 116 16.90 -4.21 22.22
CA VAL A 116 15.53 -4.64 22.48
C VAL A 116 15.31 -4.79 23.97
N LEU A 117 14.12 -4.43 24.41
CA LEU A 117 13.67 -4.68 25.78
C LEU A 117 13.24 -6.15 25.89
N CYS A 118 13.67 -6.80 26.96
CA CYS A 118 13.35 -8.20 27.27
C CYS A 118 13.37 -8.44 28.78
N THR A 119 13.13 -9.69 29.20
CA THR A 119 13.39 -10.13 30.58
C THR A 119 14.28 -11.35 30.59
N GLU A 120 14.96 -11.59 31.70
CA GLU A 120 15.85 -12.74 31.87
C GLU A 120 15.13 -14.08 31.71
N ARG A 121 13.84 -14.14 32.09
CA ARG A 121 13.05 -15.36 32.14
C ARG A 121 12.22 -15.63 30.89
N GLU A 122 12.03 -14.65 30.01
CA GLU A 122 11.26 -14.89 28.80
C GLU A 122 12.02 -15.82 27.83
N PRO A 123 11.31 -16.60 26.99
CA PRO A 123 11.95 -17.38 25.94
C PRO A 123 12.76 -16.47 25.01
N PHE A 124 13.98 -16.90 24.66
CA PHE A 124 14.86 -16.17 23.76
C PHE A 124 14.21 -15.90 22.40
N ALA A 125 13.31 -16.79 21.94
CA ALA A 125 12.53 -16.59 20.74
C ALA A 125 11.78 -15.23 20.71
N HIS A 126 11.27 -14.76 21.85
CA HIS A 126 10.54 -13.49 21.92
C HIS A 126 11.47 -12.29 21.75
N ALA A 127 12.61 -12.27 22.47
CA ALA A 127 13.62 -11.23 22.35
C ALA A 127 14.22 -11.21 20.93
N ALA A 128 14.54 -12.39 20.39
CA ALA A 128 15.03 -12.57 19.03
C ALA A 128 14.01 -12.08 17.98
N GLN A 129 12.72 -12.34 18.19
CA GLN A 129 11.67 -11.86 17.29
C GLN A 129 11.57 -10.32 17.30
N ARG A 130 11.56 -9.69 18.48
CA ARG A 130 11.60 -8.22 18.58
C ARG A 130 12.80 -7.65 17.84
N PHE A 131 13.97 -8.27 18.02
CA PHE A 131 15.20 -7.90 17.31
C PHE A 131 15.04 -8.04 15.79
N ARG A 132 14.55 -9.18 15.29
CA ARG A 132 14.32 -9.43 13.87
C ARG A 132 13.46 -8.33 13.25
N VAL A 133 12.32 -8.00 13.86
CA VAL A 133 11.44 -6.95 13.33
C VAL A 133 12.11 -5.58 13.38
N GLN A 134 12.80 -5.23 14.47
CA GLN A 134 13.51 -3.96 14.59
C GLN A 134 14.60 -3.79 13.53
N ALA A 135 15.44 -4.82 13.37
CA ALA A 135 16.52 -4.83 12.40
C ALA A 135 15.98 -4.80 10.97
N ASN A 136 14.94 -5.58 10.66
CA ASN A 136 14.34 -5.61 9.33
C ASN A 136 13.67 -4.28 8.95
N LYS A 137 13.00 -3.59 9.89
CA LYS A 137 12.44 -2.25 9.66
C LYS A 137 13.49 -1.26 9.15
N LYS A 138 14.74 -1.40 9.60
CA LYS A 138 15.86 -0.55 9.19
C LYS A 138 16.52 -1.09 7.94
N HIS A 139 16.92 -2.35 7.92
CA HIS A 139 17.95 -2.84 6.99
C HIS A 139 17.45 -3.73 5.86
N ARG A 140 16.18 -4.14 5.86
CA ARG A 140 15.65 -5.09 4.87
C ARG A 140 14.29 -4.64 4.36
N HIS A 141 13.92 -5.17 3.19
CA HIS A 141 12.60 -4.91 2.63
C HIS A 141 11.57 -5.75 3.43
N PRO A 142 10.36 -5.24 3.76
CA PRO A 142 9.36 -6.01 4.53
C PRO A 142 8.95 -7.34 3.91
N TRP A 143 8.95 -7.44 2.57
CA TRP A 143 8.78 -8.66 1.79
C TRP A 143 10.03 -9.54 1.60
N LEU A 144 11.22 -9.07 2.00
CA LEU A 144 12.49 -9.80 1.92
C LEU A 144 13.25 -9.67 3.26
N PRO A 145 12.64 -10.02 4.41
CA PRO A 145 13.28 -9.87 5.71
C PRO A 145 14.45 -10.85 5.85
N SER A 146 15.42 -10.50 6.69
CA SER A 146 16.41 -11.46 7.17
C SER A 146 15.84 -12.15 8.41
N MET A 147 15.71 -13.48 8.35
CA MET A 147 15.11 -14.31 9.41
C MET A 147 16.12 -15.24 10.09
N HIS A 148 17.20 -15.59 9.40
CA HIS A 148 18.16 -16.58 9.85
C HIS A 148 19.41 -15.91 10.42
N TYR A 149 19.59 -16.11 11.72
CA TYR A 149 20.70 -15.57 12.50
C TYR A 149 21.31 -16.69 13.34
N SER A 150 22.62 -16.64 13.51
CA SER A 150 23.35 -17.50 14.43
C SER A 150 24.00 -16.66 15.51
N ALA A 151 23.68 -16.94 16.77
CA ALA A 151 24.41 -16.38 17.90
C ALA A 151 25.79 -17.04 18.00
N ILE A 152 26.80 -16.25 18.34
CA ILE A 152 28.13 -16.73 18.71
C ILE A 152 28.10 -16.93 20.22
N LEU A 153 28.43 -18.14 20.69
CA LEU A 153 28.40 -18.53 22.11
C LEU A 153 29.82 -18.87 22.58
N GLY A 154 30.15 -18.53 23.83
CA GLY A 154 31.44 -18.80 24.47
C GLY A 154 32.56 -17.82 24.11
N GLU A 155 33.78 -18.10 24.56
CA GLU A 155 34.98 -17.35 24.14
C GLU A 155 35.45 -17.83 22.75
N GLY A 156 35.46 -16.91 21.77
CA GLY A 156 35.94 -17.14 20.41
C GLY A 156 34.88 -17.62 19.40
N ASP A 157 35.24 -17.63 18.12
CA ASP A 157 34.33 -17.96 16.98
C ASP A 157 33.83 -19.42 16.92
N SER A 158 34.12 -20.24 17.93
CA SER A 158 34.04 -21.71 17.82
C SER A 158 32.65 -22.33 18.00
N LYS A 159 31.68 -21.67 18.66
CA LYS A 159 30.34 -22.25 18.87
C LYS A 159 29.26 -21.32 18.34
N ARG A 160 28.67 -21.69 17.20
CA ARG A 160 27.52 -21.01 16.60
C ARG A 160 26.24 -21.79 16.90
N ALA A 161 25.20 -21.10 17.32
CA ALA A 161 23.87 -21.67 17.50
C ALA A 161 22.83 -20.81 16.77
N THR A 162 21.98 -21.43 15.95
CA THR A 162 20.90 -20.70 15.27
C THR A 162 19.92 -20.17 16.29
N PHE A 163 19.31 -19.01 16.02
CA PHE A 163 18.29 -18.45 16.92
C PHE A 163 17.15 -19.45 17.16
N ASP A 164 16.78 -20.23 16.14
CA ASP A 164 15.73 -21.24 16.25
C ASP A 164 16.15 -22.40 17.19
N SER A 165 17.43 -22.78 17.21
CA SER A 165 17.94 -23.77 18.18
C SER A 165 17.95 -23.26 19.62
N LEU A 166 17.97 -21.93 19.80
CA LEU A 166 17.92 -21.27 21.11
C LEU A 166 16.49 -20.89 21.53
N ALA A 167 15.50 -21.06 20.66
CA ALA A 167 14.15 -20.51 20.82
C ALA A 167 13.49 -20.84 22.18
N ALA A 168 13.64 -22.09 22.63
CA ALA A 168 13.03 -22.58 23.87
C ALA A 168 13.83 -22.24 25.16
N ARG A 169 15.08 -21.75 25.01
CA ARG A 169 15.91 -21.34 26.15
C ARG A 169 15.46 -19.98 26.67
N THR A 170 15.76 -19.68 27.93
CA THR A 170 15.52 -18.33 28.46
C THR A 170 16.60 -17.36 27.99
N VAL A 171 16.32 -16.05 28.03
CA VAL A 171 17.33 -15.01 27.76
C VAL A 171 18.52 -15.15 28.71
N ALA A 172 18.29 -15.44 29.99
CA ALA A 172 19.34 -15.69 30.98
C ALA A 172 20.24 -16.86 30.60
N ASP A 173 19.67 -17.97 30.12
CA ASP A 173 20.46 -19.13 29.70
C ASP A 173 21.37 -18.77 28.53
N VAL A 174 20.89 -17.96 27.58
CA VAL A 174 21.69 -17.55 26.42
C VAL A 174 22.80 -16.58 26.84
N LEU A 175 22.50 -15.62 27.71
CA LEU A 175 23.48 -14.66 28.24
C LEU A 175 24.54 -15.33 29.11
N GLY A 176 24.19 -16.38 29.86
CA GLY A 176 25.16 -17.14 30.67
C GLY A 176 26.24 -17.85 29.85
N GLU A 177 26.02 -18.04 28.55
CA GLU A 177 27.01 -18.57 27.60
C GLU A 177 27.71 -17.47 26.79
N GLN A 178 27.40 -16.19 27.00
CA GLN A 178 28.05 -15.07 26.32
C GLN A 178 29.30 -14.59 27.08
N SER A 179 30.31 -14.15 26.35
CA SER A 179 31.57 -13.66 26.93
C SER A 179 31.45 -12.24 27.53
N ALA A 180 30.42 -11.47 27.14
CA ALA A 180 30.27 -10.07 27.50
C ALA A 180 28.83 -9.65 27.84
N GLY A 181 28.52 -9.49 29.13
CA GLY A 181 27.36 -8.74 29.63
C GLY A 181 26.01 -9.06 28.96
N ARG A 182 25.18 -8.03 28.74
CA ARG A 182 23.86 -8.12 28.07
C ARG A 182 23.98 -7.98 26.54
N ILE A 183 24.97 -8.64 25.94
CA ILE A 183 25.27 -8.55 24.50
C ILE A 183 25.07 -9.94 23.86
N VAL A 184 24.42 -9.96 22.71
CA VAL A 184 24.31 -11.14 21.84
C VAL A 184 25.01 -10.82 20.52
N GLU A 185 26.21 -11.38 20.35
CA GLU A 185 26.93 -11.30 19.09
C GLU A 185 26.33 -12.31 18.10
N TYR A 186 26.10 -11.89 16.86
CA TYR A 186 25.46 -12.72 15.86
C TYR A 186 26.03 -12.56 14.45
N VAL A 187 25.77 -13.57 13.60
CA VAL A 187 26.03 -13.55 12.16
C VAL A 187 24.73 -13.82 11.42
N ARG A 188 24.46 -13.03 10.38
CA ARG A 188 23.34 -13.23 9.45
C ARG A 188 23.64 -14.38 8.48
N ASP A 189 22.61 -15.15 8.14
CA ASP A 189 22.71 -16.21 7.13
C ASP A 189 21.85 -15.90 5.89
N ASP A 190 22.14 -14.74 5.29
CA ASP A 190 21.42 -14.19 4.14
C ASP A 190 21.67 -14.96 2.82
N ASP A 191 22.69 -15.83 2.78
CA ASP A 191 23.04 -16.63 1.58
C ASP A 191 22.62 -18.10 1.69
N SER A 192 22.02 -18.50 2.82
CA SER A 192 21.53 -19.87 3.00
C SER A 192 20.49 -20.28 1.97
N ARG A 193 20.36 -21.59 1.80
CA ARG A 193 19.22 -22.17 1.06
C ARG A 193 17.89 -21.78 1.71
N ALA A 194 17.81 -21.78 3.04
CA ALA A 194 16.62 -21.42 3.78
C ALA A 194 16.18 -19.97 3.47
N HIS A 195 17.10 -19.02 3.50
CA HIS A 195 16.80 -17.62 3.14
C HIS A 195 16.31 -17.48 1.70
N ARG A 196 16.94 -18.20 0.76
CA ARG A 196 16.51 -18.21 -0.65
C ARG A 196 15.12 -18.80 -0.81
N ASP A 197 14.80 -19.86 -0.08
CA ASP A 197 13.47 -20.48 -0.10
C ASP A 197 12.41 -19.52 0.47
N GLU A 198 12.71 -18.77 1.53
CA GLU A 198 11.82 -17.71 2.07
C GLU A 198 11.57 -16.59 1.06
N ARG A 199 12.62 -16.13 0.35
CA ARG A 199 12.47 -15.13 -0.72
C ARG A 199 11.55 -15.63 -1.83
N VAL A 200 11.67 -16.89 -2.22
CA VAL A 200 10.82 -17.51 -3.24
C VAL A 200 9.38 -17.67 -2.78
N LYS A 201 9.18 -17.95 -1.49
CA LYS A 201 7.87 -18.12 -0.89
C LYS A 201 7.23 -16.82 -0.42
N SER A 202 7.91 -15.68 -0.55
CA SER A 202 7.43 -14.37 -0.09
C SER A 202 5.99 -14.11 -0.55
N PRO A 203 5.07 -13.71 0.35
CA PRO A 203 3.67 -13.50 -0.01
C PRO A 203 3.48 -12.36 -1.01
N ALA A 204 4.50 -11.52 -1.24
CA ALA A 204 4.48 -10.53 -2.30
C ALA A 204 4.09 -11.14 -3.67
N ARG A 205 4.44 -12.42 -3.92
CA ARG A 205 4.07 -13.14 -5.15
C ARG A 205 2.57 -13.34 -5.34
N LEU A 206 1.79 -13.27 -4.27
CA LEU A 206 0.34 -13.52 -4.26
C LEU A 206 -0.48 -12.27 -4.57
N PHE A 207 0.13 -11.08 -4.50
CA PHE A 207 -0.53 -9.79 -4.61
C PHE A 207 0.12 -8.94 -5.69
N ALA A 208 -0.71 -8.32 -6.52
CA ALA A 208 -0.25 -7.28 -7.41
C ALA A 208 0.31 -6.10 -6.61
N PRO A 209 1.30 -5.34 -7.14
CA PRO A 209 1.92 -4.23 -6.40
C PRO A 209 0.94 -3.21 -5.82
N TRP A 210 -0.15 -2.90 -6.53
CA TRP A 210 -1.18 -1.95 -6.10
C TRP A 210 -2.10 -2.48 -4.99
N ASP A 211 -2.19 -3.80 -4.79
CA ASP A 211 -3.05 -4.41 -3.75
C ASP A 211 -2.31 -4.66 -2.42
N ARG A 212 -0.99 -4.52 -2.41
CA ARG A 212 -0.13 -4.86 -1.26
C ARG A 212 -0.32 -3.95 -0.05
N ALA A 213 -0.91 -2.77 -0.23
CA ALA A 213 -1.24 -1.83 0.86
C ALA A 213 -2.08 -2.48 1.98
N ARG A 214 -2.94 -3.44 1.62
CA ARG A 214 -3.86 -4.12 2.55
C ARG A 214 -3.17 -5.04 3.54
N ILE A 215 -1.92 -5.41 3.27
CA ILE A 215 -1.21 -6.47 4.00
C ILE A 215 0.08 -5.96 4.59
N LEU A 216 0.74 -5.02 3.91
CA LEU A 216 1.92 -4.39 4.46
C LEU A 216 1.61 -3.76 5.83
N PRO A 217 2.53 -3.91 6.80
CA PRO A 217 2.31 -3.34 8.12
C PRO A 217 2.31 -1.80 8.03
N ALA A 218 1.57 -1.13 8.93
CA ALA A 218 1.36 0.32 8.89
C ALA A 218 2.65 1.16 8.92
N TRP A 219 3.76 0.61 9.43
CA TRP A 219 5.07 1.27 9.43
C TRP A 219 5.80 1.20 8.08
N CYS A 220 5.29 0.44 7.11
CA CYS A 220 5.87 0.31 5.78
C CYS A 220 5.38 1.43 4.85
N THR A 221 5.81 2.66 5.15
CA THR A 221 5.50 3.86 4.36
C THR A 221 6.75 4.43 3.71
N THR A 222 6.61 4.96 2.50
CA THR A 222 7.73 5.55 1.75
C THR A 222 8.16 6.86 2.42
N PRO A 223 9.43 7.00 2.82
CA PRO A 223 9.92 8.19 3.51
C PRO A 223 9.69 9.48 2.73
N ASP A 224 9.45 10.58 3.45
CA ASP A 224 9.37 11.92 2.85
C ASP A 224 10.70 12.42 2.28
N SER A 225 11.83 11.82 2.69
CA SER A 225 13.15 12.10 2.14
C SER A 225 13.35 11.55 0.72
N TRP A 226 12.44 10.70 0.24
CA TRP A 226 12.46 10.20 -1.14
C TRP A 226 11.76 11.19 -2.07
N ILE A 227 12.12 11.18 -3.35
CA ILE A 227 11.64 12.14 -4.32
C ILE A 227 10.31 11.72 -4.95
N ASP A 228 9.46 12.69 -5.28
CA ASP A 228 8.27 12.47 -6.09
C ASP A 228 8.65 12.48 -7.58
N PRO A 229 8.49 11.37 -8.31
CA PRO A 229 8.84 11.33 -9.72
C PRO A 229 7.78 11.99 -10.59
N VAL A 230 8.23 12.51 -11.74
CA VAL A 230 7.35 13.09 -12.75
C VAL A 230 6.40 12.00 -13.30
N PRO A 231 5.08 12.13 -13.20
CA PRO A 231 4.13 11.14 -13.72
C PRO A 231 4.24 10.98 -15.24
N PRO A 232 4.00 9.77 -15.80
CA PRO A 232 3.93 9.59 -17.24
C PRO A 232 2.76 10.42 -17.81
N PRO A 233 2.85 10.92 -19.05
CA PRO A 233 1.82 11.79 -19.64
C PRO A 233 0.40 11.22 -19.57
N GLY A 234 0.24 9.90 -19.69
CA GLY A 234 -1.03 9.20 -19.63
C GLY A 234 -1.60 8.98 -18.22
N PHE A 235 -0.91 9.37 -17.15
CA PHE A 235 -1.39 9.14 -15.77
C PHE A 235 -2.66 9.92 -15.44
N GLY A 236 -2.73 11.19 -15.87
CA GLY A 236 -3.91 12.05 -15.67
C GLY A 236 -4.99 11.91 -16.75
N ALA A 237 -4.82 10.99 -17.72
CA ALA A 237 -5.77 10.82 -18.80
C ALA A 237 -7.03 10.08 -18.31
N SER A 238 -8.21 10.46 -18.83
CA SER A 238 -9.46 9.78 -18.52
C SER A 238 -9.37 8.28 -18.78
N GLN A 239 -9.82 7.49 -17.80
CA GLN A 239 -9.84 6.04 -17.92
C GLN A 239 -10.87 5.63 -18.98
N VAL A 240 -10.45 4.80 -19.93
CA VAL A 240 -11.33 4.24 -20.95
C VAL A 240 -11.42 2.74 -20.69
N GLN A 241 -12.63 2.22 -20.55
CA GLN A 241 -12.87 0.80 -20.24
C GLN A 241 -12.12 -0.12 -21.22
N GLY A 242 -11.44 -1.13 -20.68
CA GLY A 242 -10.63 -2.08 -21.46
C GLY A 242 -9.31 -1.52 -22.02
N SER A 243 -9.05 -0.22 -21.86
CA SER A 243 -7.78 0.40 -22.28
C SER A 243 -6.73 0.38 -21.17
N GLN A 244 -5.47 0.49 -21.58
CA GLN A 244 -4.37 0.67 -20.63
C GLN A 244 -4.46 2.02 -19.93
N PHE A 245 -4.22 2.04 -18.63
CA PHE A 245 -4.03 3.23 -17.78
C PHE A 245 -2.91 2.96 -16.76
N TYR A 246 -2.61 3.93 -15.90
CA TYR A 246 -1.56 3.82 -14.89
C TYR A 246 -2.14 3.86 -13.48
N VAL A 247 -1.57 3.08 -12.57
CA VAL A 247 -1.80 3.18 -11.12
C VAL A 247 -0.52 3.63 -10.44
N ALA A 248 -0.64 4.52 -9.46
CA ALA A 248 0.48 4.91 -8.62
C ALA A 248 0.69 3.86 -7.53
N VAL A 249 1.91 3.33 -7.44
CA VAL A 249 2.28 2.28 -6.49
C VAL A 249 3.43 2.80 -5.62
N PRO A 250 3.28 2.89 -4.29
CA PRO A 250 4.40 3.24 -3.42
C PRO A 250 5.60 2.31 -3.67
N THR A 251 6.81 2.85 -3.77
CA THR A 251 8.01 2.08 -4.13
C THR A 251 8.26 0.90 -3.17
N LEU A 252 7.97 1.07 -1.87
CA LEU A 252 8.06 -0.01 -0.87
C LEU A 252 7.06 -1.16 -1.08
N HIS A 253 6.04 -0.99 -1.93
CA HIS A 253 5.17 -2.09 -2.30
C HIS A 253 5.85 -3.03 -3.29
N VAL A 254 7.00 -2.66 -3.86
CA VAL A 254 7.72 -3.43 -4.87
C VAL A 254 9.02 -3.97 -4.25
N PRO A 255 9.11 -5.28 -3.96
CA PRO A 255 10.32 -5.85 -3.39
C PRO A 255 11.50 -5.67 -4.33
N GLY A 256 12.56 -5.06 -3.81
CA GLY A 256 13.83 -4.90 -4.51
C GLY A 256 14.97 -4.75 -3.52
N ILE A 257 16.17 -5.15 -3.94
CA ILE A 257 17.39 -5.02 -3.15
C ILE A 257 17.73 -3.53 -3.03
N GLY A 258 17.80 -3.05 -1.78
CA GLY A 258 18.08 -1.65 -1.47
C GLY A 258 16.83 -0.77 -1.35
N ILE A 259 15.63 -1.28 -1.68
CA ILE A 259 14.36 -0.61 -1.41
C ILE A 259 13.98 -0.91 0.06
N VAL A 260 14.43 -0.07 0.99
CA VAL A 260 14.14 -0.23 2.43
C VAL A 260 13.76 1.12 3.05
N PRO A 261 12.89 1.19 4.07
CA PRO A 261 12.44 2.48 4.61
C PRO A 261 13.57 3.41 5.09
N SER A 262 14.70 2.86 5.56
CA SER A 262 15.85 3.68 5.99
C SER A 262 16.87 3.99 4.89
N ALA A 263 16.58 3.62 3.63
CA ALA A 263 17.54 3.74 2.54
C ALA A 263 17.90 5.21 2.29
N THR A 264 19.20 5.49 2.37
CA THR A 264 19.83 6.76 1.98
C THR A 264 20.63 6.63 0.68
N LYS A 265 20.73 5.41 0.15
CA LYS A 265 21.35 5.10 -1.14
C LYS A 265 20.40 4.21 -1.94
N PRO A 266 20.26 4.43 -3.26
CA PRO A 266 20.86 5.51 -4.06
C PRO A 266 20.45 6.93 -3.60
N GLN A 267 21.18 7.98 -4.01
CA GLN A 267 20.94 9.35 -3.52
C GLN A 267 19.55 9.87 -3.91
N CYS A 268 19.04 9.46 -5.07
CA CYS A 268 17.66 9.71 -5.47
C CYS A 268 16.91 8.38 -5.45
N ILE A 269 15.90 8.26 -4.57
CA ILE A 269 14.97 7.13 -4.52
C ILE A 269 13.58 7.71 -4.70
N VAL A 270 12.76 7.10 -5.55
CA VAL A 270 11.38 7.58 -5.75
C VAL A 270 10.42 7.06 -4.71
N ARG A 271 9.43 7.89 -4.35
CA ARG A 271 8.30 7.50 -3.50
C ARG A 271 7.29 6.62 -4.22
N THR A 272 7.07 6.86 -5.51
CA THR A 272 5.99 6.23 -6.28
C THR A 272 6.51 5.68 -7.59
N LEU A 273 6.00 4.51 -7.98
CA LEU A 273 6.18 3.88 -9.27
C LEU A 273 4.85 3.90 -10.02
N TYR A 274 4.85 4.35 -11.28
CA TYR A 274 3.66 4.38 -12.12
C TYR A 274 3.54 3.07 -12.90
N TRP A 275 2.63 2.22 -12.49
CA TRP A 275 2.46 0.87 -13.03
C TRP A 275 1.38 0.81 -14.10
N PRO A 276 1.66 0.33 -15.32
CA PRO A 276 0.66 0.21 -16.36
C PRO A 276 -0.24 -0.99 -16.11
N VAL A 277 -1.54 -0.75 -16.13
CA VAL A 277 -2.60 -1.73 -15.89
C VAL A 277 -3.69 -1.61 -16.94
N ARG A 278 -4.60 -2.58 -16.96
CA ARG A 278 -5.84 -2.55 -17.74
C ARG A 278 -6.99 -3.10 -16.90
N GLN A 279 -8.19 -2.64 -17.21
CA GLN A 279 -9.41 -3.19 -16.61
C GLN A 279 -9.82 -4.48 -17.32
N SER A 280 -10.19 -5.49 -16.55
CA SER A 280 -10.54 -6.85 -16.99
C SER A 280 -11.79 -7.30 -16.21
N GLY A 281 -12.97 -6.95 -16.72
CA GLY A 281 -14.20 -7.02 -15.92
C GLY A 281 -14.14 -6.02 -14.75
N ASP A 282 -14.43 -6.50 -13.54
CA ASP A 282 -14.35 -5.69 -12.31
C ASP A 282 -12.95 -5.66 -11.70
N ALA A 283 -11.99 -6.40 -12.28
CA ALA A 283 -10.62 -6.51 -11.78
C ALA A 283 -9.63 -5.64 -12.57
N ILE A 284 -8.50 -5.29 -11.92
CA ILE A 284 -7.36 -4.62 -12.53
C ILE A 284 -6.26 -5.65 -12.75
N ASP A 285 -5.81 -5.78 -13.99
CA ASP A 285 -4.70 -6.64 -14.38
C ASP A 285 -3.49 -5.83 -14.80
N ALA A 286 -2.28 -6.40 -14.64
CA ALA A 286 -1.07 -5.83 -15.22
C ALA A 286 -1.21 -5.70 -16.74
N PHE A 287 -0.82 -4.56 -17.30
CA PHE A 287 -0.81 -4.39 -18.75
C PHE A 287 0.31 -5.26 -19.36
N PRO A 288 0.00 -6.15 -20.32
CA PRO A 288 1.00 -7.02 -20.91
C PRO A 288 1.93 -6.21 -21.82
N LEU A 289 3.18 -6.02 -21.38
CA LEU A 289 4.22 -5.40 -22.20
C LEU A 289 4.86 -6.47 -23.09
N ASP A 290 4.68 -6.30 -24.39
CA ASP A 290 5.30 -7.14 -25.42
C ASP A 290 6.80 -6.82 -25.50
N ARG A 291 7.62 -7.83 -25.24
CA ARG A 291 9.08 -7.72 -25.31
C ARG A 291 9.59 -7.43 -26.72
N GLU A 292 8.79 -7.70 -27.76
CA GLU A 292 9.14 -7.41 -29.16
C GLU A 292 8.88 -5.96 -29.56
N GLN A 293 7.99 -5.29 -28.83
CA GLN A 293 7.55 -3.96 -29.17
C GLN A 293 8.60 -2.91 -28.77
N ASP A 294 8.82 -1.97 -29.68
CA ASP A 294 9.63 -0.79 -29.40
C ASP A 294 8.71 0.29 -28.84
N TYR A 295 8.86 0.57 -27.55
CA TYR A 295 8.03 1.53 -26.83
C TYR A 295 8.67 2.91 -26.75
N VAL A 296 9.93 3.07 -27.16
CA VAL A 296 10.67 4.32 -27.04
C VAL A 296 10.87 4.91 -28.44
N PRO A 297 10.15 6.01 -28.77
CA PRO A 297 10.36 6.72 -30.03
C PRO A 297 11.83 7.07 -30.22
N PRO A 298 12.38 7.02 -31.45
CA PRO A 298 13.79 7.33 -31.70
C PRO A 298 14.25 8.67 -31.12
N SER A 299 13.39 9.70 -31.15
CA SER A 299 13.66 11.03 -30.59
C SER A 299 13.72 11.11 -29.06
N LYS A 300 13.27 10.05 -28.36
CA LYS A 300 13.26 9.94 -26.89
C LYS A 300 14.30 8.95 -26.38
N ARG A 301 15.19 8.46 -27.24
CA ARG A 301 16.29 7.56 -26.86
C ARG A 301 17.48 8.37 -26.40
N LEU A 302 17.91 8.09 -25.18
CA LEU A 302 19.01 8.75 -24.51
C LEU A 302 20.24 7.86 -24.52
N ILE A 303 21.41 8.46 -24.74
CA ILE A 303 22.70 7.76 -24.72
C ILE A 303 23.26 7.85 -23.30
N PRO A 304 23.52 6.73 -22.61
CA PRO A 304 23.89 6.74 -21.19
C PRO A 304 25.07 7.67 -20.86
N SER A 305 26.13 7.64 -21.68
CA SER A 305 27.34 8.46 -21.46
C SER A 305 27.14 9.96 -21.65
N ALA A 306 25.99 10.40 -22.15
CA ALA A 306 25.64 11.80 -22.39
C ALA A 306 24.45 12.27 -21.52
N LEU A 307 23.96 11.43 -20.61
CA LEU A 307 22.84 11.77 -19.74
C LEU A 307 23.22 12.88 -18.75
N THR A 308 22.35 13.87 -18.64
CA THR A 308 22.33 14.80 -17.51
C THR A 308 21.67 14.18 -16.29
N ALA A 309 21.83 14.80 -15.11
CA ALA A 309 21.15 14.35 -13.90
C ALA A 309 19.62 14.48 -14.05
N GLU A 310 19.16 15.55 -14.68
CA GLU A 310 17.76 15.82 -14.98
C GLU A 310 17.17 14.77 -15.93
N ASP A 311 17.89 14.41 -17.00
CA ASP A 311 17.47 13.36 -17.93
C ASP A 311 17.31 12.00 -17.22
N ALA A 312 18.28 11.65 -16.36
CA ALA A 312 18.24 10.41 -15.60
C ALA A 312 17.13 10.42 -14.54
N GLN A 313 16.88 11.55 -13.87
CA GLN A 313 15.77 11.71 -12.93
C GLN A 313 14.41 11.60 -13.62
N ALA A 314 14.26 12.10 -14.84
CA ALA A 314 13.02 12.00 -15.62
C ALA A 314 12.65 10.55 -16.00
N LEU A 315 13.58 9.60 -15.90
CA LEU A 315 13.32 8.17 -16.07
C LEU A 315 12.75 7.51 -14.81
N LEU A 316 12.98 8.10 -13.63
CA LEU A 316 12.61 7.50 -12.36
C LEU A 316 11.08 7.45 -12.18
N GLY A 317 10.61 6.42 -11.48
CA GLY A 317 9.19 6.16 -11.27
C GLY A 317 8.47 5.54 -12.47
N ARG A 318 9.14 5.40 -13.61
CA ARG A 318 8.53 4.96 -14.88
C ARG A 318 9.08 3.64 -15.37
N PHE A 319 8.33 3.02 -16.27
CA PHE A 319 8.86 1.95 -17.09
C PHE A 319 9.84 2.54 -18.11
N ILE A 320 11.01 1.92 -18.21
CA ILE A 320 12.06 2.24 -19.16
C ILE A 320 12.28 1.06 -20.10
N GLN A 321 12.69 1.35 -21.33
CA GLN A 321 13.24 0.36 -22.24
C GLN A 321 14.67 0.75 -22.56
N SER A 322 15.53 -0.25 -22.66
CA SER A 322 16.92 -0.09 -23.03
C SER A 322 17.30 -1.09 -24.11
N SER A 323 18.33 -0.78 -24.88
CA SER A 323 18.94 -1.74 -25.79
C SER A 323 20.46 -1.71 -25.75
N ILE A 324 21.11 -2.86 -25.96
CA ILE A 324 22.55 -2.96 -26.21
C ILE A 324 22.93 -2.65 -27.66
N GLU A 325 21.95 -2.59 -28.57
CA GLU A 325 22.19 -2.22 -29.97
C GLU A 325 22.27 -0.70 -30.10
N PRO A 326 23.32 -0.16 -30.74
CA PRO A 326 23.44 1.28 -30.96
C PRO A 326 22.31 1.81 -31.85
N LEU A 327 22.02 3.11 -31.69
CA LEU A 327 21.10 3.81 -32.59
C LEU A 327 21.58 3.62 -34.03
N ARG A 328 20.69 3.15 -34.91
CA ARG A 328 20.98 3.16 -36.34
C ARG A 328 20.96 4.62 -36.78
N GLU A 329 22.05 5.10 -37.38
CA GLU A 329 22.06 6.40 -38.03
C GLU A 329 20.95 6.42 -39.09
N ASP A 330 19.95 7.28 -38.88
CA ASP A 330 18.79 7.46 -39.75
C ASP A 330 19.23 8.02 -41.11
N GLY A 331 19.64 7.13 -42.01
CA GLY A 331 19.47 7.34 -43.44
C GLY A 331 18.33 6.45 -43.94
N PRO A 332 17.45 6.93 -44.83
CA PRO A 332 16.57 6.02 -45.58
C PRO A 332 17.45 4.96 -46.23
N PRO A 333 16.99 3.70 -46.35
CA PRO A 333 17.81 2.63 -46.90
C PRO A 333 18.29 3.05 -48.29
N SER A 334 19.57 3.45 -48.40
CA SER A 334 20.16 3.68 -49.72
C SER A 334 20.05 2.34 -50.44
N ASN A 335 19.52 2.35 -51.67
CA ASN A 335 19.22 1.17 -52.50
C ASN A 335 20.43 0.25 -52.82
N LYS A 336 21.56 0.40 -52.12
CA LYS A 336 22.67 -0.53 -52.18
C LYS A 336 22.36 -1.72 -51.29
N LYS A 337 22.04 -2.85 -51.93
CA LYS A 337 21.99 -4.21 -51.36
C LYS A 337 23.05 -4.39 -50.26
N ARG A 338 22.68 -4.13 -49.01
CA ARG A 338 23.51 -4.42 -47.85
C ARG A 338 23.38 -5.91 -47.61
N LYS A 339 24.52 -6.61 -47.59
CA LYS A 339 24.62 -7.99 -47.10
C LYS A 339 23.80 -8.08 -45.81
N THR A 340 22.85 -9.00 -45.78
CA THR A 340 22.07 -9.37 -44.61
C THR A 340 23.05 -9.66 -43.48
N ALA A 341 23.28 -8.68 -42.61
CA ALA A 341 23.83 -8.92 -41.30
C ALA A 341 22.94 -10.00 -40.66
N PRO A 342 23.50 -10.97 -39.92
CA PRO A 342 22.71 -11.99 -39.26
C PRO A 342 21.61 -11.27 -38.47
N ARG A 343 20.35 -11.70 -38.63
CA ARG A 343 19.22 -11.23 -37.81
C ARG A 343 19.64 -11.44 -36.36
N VAL A 344 20.23 -10.43 -35.73
CA VAL A 344 20.50 -10.43 -34.30
C VAL A 344 19.14 -10.56 -33.66
N ASN A 345 19.04 -11.53 -32.78
CA ASN A 345 17.77 -11.87 -32.18
C ASN A 345 17.33 -10.70 -31.31
N LYS A 346 16.30 -9.95 -31.75
CA LYS A 346 15.81 -8.74 -31.06
C LYS A 346 15.49 -9.02 -29.58
N TYR A 347 15.13 -10.27 -29.26
CA TYR A 347 14.91 -10.78 -27.90
C TYR A 347 16.12 -10.72 -26.97
N ALA A 348 17.35 -10.76 -27.51
CA ALA A 348 18.56 -10.73 -26.70
C ALA A 348 19.04 -9.30 -26.40
N SER A 349 18.56 -8.31 -27.17
CA SER A 349 19.15 -6.97 -27.17
C SER A 349 18.31 -5.88 -26.53
N GLN A 350 17.05 -6.13 -26.17
CA GLN A 350 16.17 -5.15 -25.52
C GLN A 350 15.66 -5.65 -24.16
N SER A 351 15.51 -4.74 -23.20
CA SER A 351 14.94 -5.01 -21.88
C SER A 351 14.01 -3.89 -21.43
N VAL A 352 12.94 -4.27 -20.73
CA VAL A 352 12.01 -3.36 -20.08
C VAL A 352 12.11 -3.55 -18.56
N ALA A 353 12.19 -2.45 -17.83
CA ALA A 353 12.30 -2.44 -16.38
C ALA A 353 11.62 -1.20 -15.79
N VAL A 354 11.39 -1.18 -14.48
CA VAL A 354 10.91 0.00 -13.75
C VAL A 354 12.08 0.63 -13.02
N ALA A 355 12.33 1.91 -13.26
CA ALA A 355 13.42 2.64 -12.61
C ALA A 355 12.95 3.21 -11.25
N TRP A 356 13.66 2.88 -10.18
CA TRP A 356 13.28 3.28 -8.81
C TRP A 356 14.34 4.13 -8.10
N GLY A 357 15.60 4.11 -8.54
CA GLY A 357 16.63 4.92 -7.91
C GLY A 357 17.80 5.27 -8.81
N LEU A 358 18.52 6.35 -8.46
CA LEU A 358 19.64 6.91 -9.23
C LEU A 358 20.81 7.21 -8.30
N THR A 359 21.95 6.58 -8.56
CA THR A 359 23.23 6.94 -7.93
C THR A 359 23.91 8.01 -8.75
N LEU A 360 24.39 9.05 -8.06
CA LEU A 360 25.23 10.09 -8.64
C LEU A 360 26.69 9.90 -8.18
N ASP A 361 27.63 10.31 -9.02
CA ASP A 361 29.05 10.37 -8.67
C ASP A 361 29.42 11.62 -7.87
N ASP A 362 30.69 11.75 -7.52
CA ASP A 362 31.20 12.87 -6.73
C ASP A 362 31.08 14.23 -7.46
N GLU A 363 30.90 14.21 -8.79
CA GLU A 363 30.65 15.39 -9.62
C GLU A 363 29.15 15.64 -9.85
N GLY A 364 28.26 14.86 -9.22
CA GLY A 364 26.80 14.98 -9.36
C GLY A 364 26.25 14.40 -10.68
N ARG A 365 27.06 13.66 -11.44
CA ARG A 365 26.65 13.06 -12.73
C ARG A 365 26.03 11.68 -12.53
N PRO A 366 25.11 11.25 -13.43
CA PRO A 366 24.52 9.92 -13.37
C PRO A 366 25.57 8.80 -13.37
N ASP A 367 25.52 7.95 -12.35
CA ASP A 367 26.44 6.84 -12.13
C ASP A 367 25.76 5.50 -12.42
N TRP A 368 24.66 5.23 -11.69
CA TRP A 368 23.89 3.99 -11.79
C TRP A 368 22.39 4.27 -11.76
N LEU A 369 21.64 3.67 -12.69
CA LEU A 369 20.19 3.63 -12.61
C LEU A 369 19.75 2.27 -12.06
N HIS A 370 19.12 2.28 -10.88
CA HIS A 370 18.61 1.09 -10.20
C HIS A 370 17.19 0.81 -10.66
N CYS A 371 16.93 -0.45 -11.02
CA CYS A 371 15.68 -0.88 -11.64
C CYS A 371 15.24 -2.25 -11.13
N VAL A 372 13.96 -2.54 -11.33
CA VAL A 372 13.36 -3.86 -11.12
C VAL A 372 12.67 -4.33 -12.39
N ILE A 373 12.87 -5.60 -12.77
CA ILE A 373 12.22 -6.20 -13.93
C ILE A 373 11.01 -7.02 -13.45
N PRO A 374 9.77 -6.63 -13.80
CA PRO A 374 8.59 -7.43 -13.48
C PRO A 374 8.53 -8.68 -14.36
N LEU A 375 8.50 -9.85 -13.72
CA LEU A 375 8.48 -11.18 -14.34
C LEU A 375 7.35 -12.04 -13.75
N GLN A 376 6.14 -12.02 -14.31
CA GLN A 376 5.04 -12.96 -13.98
C GLN A 376 4.96 -13.32 -12.47
N ASN A 377 4.96 -12.30 -11.59
CA ASN A 377 4.92 -12.36 -10.11
C ASN A 377 6.27 -12.40 -9.36
N TRP A 378 7.38 -12.43 -10.08
CA TRP A 378 8.74 -12.28 -9.56
C TRP A 378 9.36 -10.95 -10.00
N LEU A 379 10.35 -10.48 -9.24
CA LEU A 379 11.12 -9.30 -9.58
C LEU A 379 12.59 -9.66 -9.67
N GLN A 380 13.24 -9.17 -10.71
CA GLN A 380 14.69 -9.25 -10.84
C GLN A 380 15.27 -7.85 -10.68
N ASP A 381 16.09 -7.66 -9.65
CA ASP A 381 16.86 -6.44 -9.47
C ASP A 381 17.93 -6.30 -10.56
N CYS A 382 18.00 -5.12 -11.16
CA CYS A 382 19.08 -4.79 -12.08
C CYS A 382 19.53 -3.34 -11.94
N ALA A 383 20.75 -3.08 -12.40
CA ALA A 383 21.29 -1.73 -12.44
C ALA A 383 21.99 -1.47 -13.78
N TYR A 384 21.69 -0.32 -14.38
CA TYR A 384 22.34 0.15 -15.61
C TYR A 384 23.55 1.00 -15.26
N ASP A 385 24.71 0.65 -15.80
CA ASP A 385 25.94 1.44 -15.68
C ASP A 385 25.87 2.62 -16.65
N LEU A 386 25.48 3.79 -16.15
CA LEU A 386 25.26 4.97 -17.00
C LEU A 386 26.56 5.57 -17.53
N LYS A 387 27.70 5.27 -16.88
CA LYS A 387 29.03 5.68 -17.36
C LYS A 387 29.58 4.77 -18.47
N GLY A 388 28.98 3.61 -18.71
CA GLY A 388 29.46 2.65 -19.71
C GLY A 388 30.85 2.06 -19.41
N LEU A 389 31.30 2.09 -18.16
CA LEU A 389 32.63 1.63 -17.73
C LEU A 389 32.71 0.12 -17.52
N ARG A 390 31.58 -0.59 -17.63
CA ARG A 390 31.44 -2.04 -17.47
C ARG A 390 31.85 -2.56 -16.09
N ARG A 391 31.70 -1.72 -15.07
CA ARG A 391 32.02 -2.03 -13.68
C ARG A 391 30.92 -2.89 -13.03
N SER A 392 31.24 -3.53 -11.91
CA SER A 392 30.24 -4.19 -11.06
C SER A 392 29.71 -3.19 -10.03
N LEU A 393 28.41 -3.27 -9.71
CA LEU A 393 27.81 -2.47 -8.62
C LEU A 393 28.29 -2.96 -7.24
N GLY A 394 28.79 -4.20 -7.14
CA GLY A 394 29.25 -4.78 -5.87
C GLY A 394 28.13 -5.18 -4.91
N ILE A 395 26.86 -5.09 -5.33
CA ILE A 395 25.70 -5.56 -4.57
C ILE A 395 25.34 -6.98 -5.04
N PRO A 396 25.31 -7.98 -4.14
CA PRO A 396 24.91 -9.34 -4.49
C PRO A 396 23.51 -9.39 -5.11
N ASN A 397 23.31 -10.30 -6.05
CA ASN A 397 22.02 -10.58 -6.70
C ASN A 397 21.40 -9.42 -7.51
N VAL A 398 22.10 -8.30 -7.71
CA VAL A 398 21.68 -7.24 -8.64
C VAL A 398 22.34 -7.46 -10.00
N ALA A 399 21.54 -7.69 -11.03
CA ALA A 399 22.04 -7.93 -12.38
C ALA A 399 22.55 -6.63 -13.01
N ARG A 400 23.83 -6.57 -13.36
CA ARG A 400 24.36 -5.47 -14.18
C ARG A 400 23.76 -5.53 -15.59
N LYS A 401 23.29 -4.39 -16.09
CA LYS A 401 22.84 -4.21 -17.47
C LYS A 401 23.71 -3.18 -18.19
N GLU A 402 24.08 -3.52 -19.43
CA GLU A 402 24.66 -2.57 -20.37
C GLU A 402 23.55 -2.07 -21.28
N CYS A 403 23.67 -0.83 -21.75
CA CYS A 403 22.83 -0.30 -22.80
C CYS A 403 23.60 0.69 -23.66
N ALA A 404 23.32 0.68 -24.95
CA ALA A 404 23.73 1.71 -25.91
C ALA A 404 22.73 2.88 -25.92
N TRP A 405 21.46 2.60 -25.63
CA TRP A 405 20.45 3.63 -25.37
C TRP A 405 19.45 3.18 -24.31
N ILE A 406 18.83 4.16 -23.66
CA ILE A 406 17.77 4.01 -22.67
C ILE A 406 16.71 5.09 -22.87
N GLY A 407 15.44 4.82 -22.55
CA GLY A 407 14.41 5.85 -22.56
C GLY A 407 13.13 5.42 -21.85
N ALA A 408 12.30 6.39 -21.50
CA ALA A 408 10.99 6.14 -20.91
C ALA A 408 10.04 5.51 -21.94
N VAL A 409 9.36 4.44 -21.53
CA VAL A 409 8.35 3.73 -22.34
C VAL A 409 7.17 4.66 -22.61
N VAL A 410 6.73 4.71 -23.86
CA VAL A 410 5.53 5.46 -24.29
C VAL A 410 4.41 4.48 -24.61
N LEU A 411 3.42 4.40 -23.73
CA LEU A 411 2.30 3.47 -23.80
C LEU A 411 1.05 4.07 -24.45
N PRO A 412 0.02 3.27 -24.75
CA PRO A 412 -1.22 3.77 -25.35
C PRO A 412 -1.87 4.93 -24.58
N ALA A 413 -1.84 4.92 -23.24
CA ALA A 413 -2.36 6.03 -22.43
C ALA A 413 -1.59 7.34 -22.69
N ASP A 414 -0.26 7.27 -22.82
CA ASP A 414 0.56 8.45 -23.09
C ASP A 414 0.27 9.03 -24.48
N LYS A 415 0.11 8.16 -25.48
CA LYS A 415 -0.22 8.57 -26.86
C LYS A 415 -1.56 9.30 -26.90
N ARG A 416 -2.60 8.74 -26.26
CA ARG A 416 -3.91 9.39 -26.17
C ARG A 416 -3.84 10.75 -25.48
N ALA A 417 -3.08 10.87 -24.39
CA ALA A 417 -2.91 12.14 -23.68
C ALA A 417 -2.20 13.20 -24.53
N LEU A 418 -1.16 12.81 -25.28
CA LEU A 418 -0.42 13.69 -26.18
C LEU A 418 -1.25 14.11 -27.42
N GLU A 419 -2.11 13.24 -27.92
CA GLU A 419 -3.02 13.53 -29.03
C GLU A 419 -4.15 14.49 -28.60
N SER A 420 -4.75 14.28 -27.42
CA SER A 420 -5.82 15.14 -26.88
C SER A 420 -5.35 16.53 -26.46
N SER A 421 -4.06 16.71 -26.15
CA SER A 421 -3.48 18.00 -25.73
C SER A 421 -3.00 18.89 -26.88
N GLY A 422 -3.16 18.46 -28.15
CA GLY A 422 -2.87 19.29 -29.31
C GLY A 422 -1.42 19.78 -29.42
N GLY A 423 -0.47 19.07 -28.81
CA GLY A 423 0.96 19.40 -28.86
C GLY A 423 1.41 20.60 -28.02
N LYS A 424 0.58 21.11 -27.10
CA LYS A 424 1.05 22.05 -26.08
C LYS A 424 1.59 21.27 -24.88
N GLU A 425 2.84 21.54 -24.52
CA GLU A 425 3.43 21.07 -23.26
C GLU A 425 2.48 21.45 -22.11
N LEU A 426 1.96 20.43 -21.44
CA LEU A 426 1.23 20.59 -20.19
C LEU A 426 2.21 21.15 -19.16
N GLU A 427 2.00 22.39 -18.72
CA GLU A 427 2.65 22.88 -17.51
C GLU A 427 2.35 21.94 -16.34
N PRO A 428 3.30 21.76 -15.41
CA PRO A 428 3.11 20.91 -14.25
C PRO A 428 2.05 21.52 -13.35
N GLN A 429 0.80 21.09 -13.52
CA GLN A 429 -0.24 21.33 -12.55
C GLN A 429 0.07 20.51 -11.30
N GLY A 430 0.56 21.19 -10.26
CA GLY A 430 0.28 20.75 -8.89
C GLY A 430 -1.14 21.17 -8.48
N PRO A 431 -1.74 20.53 -7.47
CA PRO A 431 -1.28 19.38 -6.71
C PRO A 431 -1.71 18.07 -7.36
N THR A 432 -0.97 17.02 -7.02
CA THR A 432 -1.25 15.59 -7.15
C THR A 432 -2.72 15.29 -7.50
N PRO A 433 -3.02 14.66 -8.65
CA PRO A 433 -4.27 13.95 -8.77
C PRO A 433 -4.18 12.82 -7.73
N VAL A 434 -4.86 13.02 -6.60
CA VAL A 434 -5.18 11.97 -5.65
C VAL A 434 -5.66 10.79 -6.49
N ILE A 435 -4.96 9.67 -6.36
CA ILE A 435 -5.32 8.39 -6.97
C ILE A 435 -6.84 8.29 -6.89
N GLY A 436 -7.51 8.17 -8.03
CA GLY A 436 -8.93 7.89 -8.05
C GLY A 436 -9.13 6.57 -7.32
N GLU A 437 -9.38 6.65 -6.02
CA GLU A 437 -9.72 5.55 -5.16
C GLU A 437 -10.90 4.84 -5.85
N THR A 438 -10.75 3.54 -6.16
CA THR A 438 -11.86 2.82 -6.79
C THR A 438 -13.07 2.90 -5.87
N PHE A 439 -14.28 2.95 -6.41
CA PHE A 439 -15.49 3.09 -5.57
C PHE A 439 -15.50 2.05 -4.43
N VAL A 440 -15.14 0.79 -4.71
CA VAL A 440 -15.03 -0.27 -3.68
C VAL A 440 -13.96 0.03 -2.62
N GLN A 441 -12.79 0.57 -2.99
CA GLN A 441 -11.77 0.97 -2.02
C GLN A 441 -12.28 2.11 -1.13
N TRP A 442 -12.93 3.09 -1.76
CA TRP A 442 -13.53 4.24 -1.09
C TRP A 442 -14.63 3.80 -0.12
N THR A 443 -15.51 2.89 -0.53
CA THR A 443 -16.57 2.34 0.33
C THR A 443 -15.97 1.64 1.54
N LEU A 444 -15.04 0.69 1.34
CA LEU A 444 -14.42 -0.04 2.45
C LEU A 444 -13.65 0.86 3.42
N LYS A 445 -12.96 1.87 2.89
CA LYS A 445 -12.22 2.85 3.69
C LYS A 445 -13.17 3.76 4.46
N THR A 446 -14.22 4.27 3.82
CA THR A 446 -15.21 5.16 4.42
C THR A 446 -16.02 4.43 5.49
N GLU A 447 -16.48 3.21 5.23
CA GLU A 447 -17.13 2.35 6.24
C GLU A 447 -16.22 2.08 7.44
N ARG A 448 -14.92 1.85 7.21
CA ARG A 448 -13.95 1.69 8.30
C ARG A 448 -13.85 2.97 9.12
N TRP A 449 -13.75 4.12 8.48
CA TRP A 449 -13.68 5.41 9.17
C TRP A 449 -14.95 5.73 9.96
N ILE A 450 -16.13 5.42 9.40
CA ILE A 450 -17.42 5.54 10.10
C ILE A 450 -17.41 4.66 11.35
N LYS A 451 -17.01 3.39 11.24
CA LYS A 451 -16.93 2.47 12.39
C LYS A 451 -15.96 2.96 13.46
N LEU A 452 -14.80 3.49 13.07
CA LEU A 452 -13.82 4.06 14.00
C LEU A 452 -14.36 5.32 14.68
N LEU A 453 -14.98 6.21 13.91
CA LEU A 453 -15.52 7.46 14.43
C LEU A 453 -16.66 7.20 15.41
N ASN A 454 -17.52 6.20 15.17
CA ASN A 454 -18.61 5.82 16.08
C ASN A 454 -18.17 4.90 17.24
N ALA A 455 -16.92 4.46 17.31
CA ALA A 455 -16.46 3.59 18.40
C ALA A 455 -16.49 4.31 19.76
N THR A 456 -16.77 3.55 20.82
CA THR A 456 -16.77 4.04 22.21
C THR A 456 -15.38 4.54 22.61
N GLY A 457 -15.31 5.72 23.22
CA GLY A 457 -14.05 6.31 23.70
C GLY A 457 -13.23 7.05 22.63
N ILE A 458 -13.71 7.13 21.39
CA ILE A 458 -13.11 7.97 20.33
C ILE A 458 -13.73 9.37 20.34
N ASP A 459 -12.91 10.40 20.20
CA ASP A 459 -13.37 11.79 20.07
C ASP A 459 -13.99 12.03 18.68
N LYS A 460 -15.18 12.64 18.64
CA LYS A 460 -15.97 12.82 17.42
C LYS A 460 -15.57 14.13 16.76
N LEU A 461 -14.49 14.10 15.98
CA LEU A 461 -13.92 15.31 15.39
C LEU A 461 -14.18 15.42 13.89
N VAL A 462 -14.25 16.66 13.41
CA VAL A 462 -14.25 17.03 11.99
C VAL A 462 -13.30 18.20 11.76
N GLU A 463 -12.61 18.21 10.63
CA GLU A 463 -11.77 19.32 10.21
C GLU A 463 -12.57 20.32 9.35
N VAL A 464 -12.49 21.59 9.70
CA VAL A 464 -12.98 22.71 8.89
C VAL A 464 -11.79 23.41 8.26
N GLY A 465 -11.79 23.48 6.94
CA GLY A 465 -10.72 24.06 6.15
C GLY A 465 -10.69 25.59 6.17
N GLN A 466 -9.82 26.14 5.35
CA GLN A 466 -9.68 27.61 5.16
C GLN A 466 -10.83 28.21 4.33
N ASP A 467 -11.72 27.38 3.80
CA ASP A 467 -12.98 27.80 3.19
C ASP A 467 -14.03 28.22 4.25
N GLU A 468 -13.79 27.93 5.53
CA GLU A 468 -14.59 28.39 6.67
C GLU A 468 -16.09 28.05 6.54
N THR A 469 -16.41 26.93 5.89
CA THR A 469 -17.78 26.64 5.47
C THR A 469 -18.27 25.29 5.96
N PHE A 470 -19.47 25.29 6.54
CA PHE A 470 -20.30 24.08 6.68
C PHE A 470 -21.42 24.09 5.63
N VAL A 471 -21.90 22.91 5.28
CA VAL A 471 -23.11 22.69 4.49
C VAL A 471 -24.09 21.82 5.26
N ALA A 472 -25.37 22.13 5.16
CA ALA A 472 -26.44 21.38 5.80
C ALA A 472 -27.63 21.25 4.86
N GLY A 473 -28.44 20.21 5.07
CA GLY A 473 -29.59 19.94 4.24
C GLY A 473 -30.06 18.50 4.31
N ASP A 474 -31.08 18.21 3.53
CA ASP A 474 -31.47 16.86 3.19
C ASP A 474 -30.40 16.20 2.31
N ILE A 475 -29.73 15.17 2.85
CA ILE A 475 -28.63 14.50 2.14
C ILE A 475 -29.10 13.74 0.90
N GLU A 476 -30.35 13.26 0.88
CA GLU A 476 -30.94 12.54 -0.26
C GLU A 476 -31.19 13.48 -1.44
N LEU A 477 -31.47 14.76 -1.16
CA LEU A 477 -31.66 15.80 -2.18
C LEU A 477 -30.35 16.41 -2.68
N ALA A 478 -29.22 16.14 -2.02
CA ALA A 478 -27.90 16.69 -2.37
C ALA A 478 -27.02 15.72 -3.20
N LYS A 479 -27.58 14.60 -3.68
CA LYS A 479 -26.81 13.49 -4.28
C LYS A 479 -26.37 13.72 -5.71
N ALA A 480 -27.16 14.36 -6.57
CA ALA A 480 -26.77 14.50 -7.98
C ALA A 480 -25.66 15.55 -8.18
N ASP A 481 -24.90 15.42 -9.26
CA ASP A 481 -23.78 16.33 -9.58
C ASP A 481 -24.22 17.80 -9.70
N THR A 482 -25.46 18.04 -10.08
CA THR A 482 -26.06 19.37 -10.22
C THR A 482 -26.72 19.89 -8.94
N ASP A 483 -26.86 19.04 -7.92
CA ASP A 483 -27.58 19.39 -6.70
C ASP A 483 -26.68 20.17 -5.75
N GLU A 484 -27.22 21.26 -5.23
CA GLU A 484 -26.59 22.10 -4.21
C GLU A 484 -27.18 21.78 -2.83
N TRP A 485 -26.38 21.98 -1.79
CA TRP A 485 -26.87 21.91 -0.42
C TRP A 485 -27.84 23.07 -0.14
N GLU A 486 -28.93 22.80 0.56
CA GLU A 486 -29.96 23.81 0.88
C GLU A 486 -29.41 24.94 1.76
N ALA A 487 -28.50 24.62 2.68
CA ALA A 487 -27.86 25.58 3.56
C ALA A 487 -26.33 25.56 3.41
N SER A 488 -25.73 26.74 3.25
CA SER A 488 -24.29 26.96 3.33
C SER A 488 -23.98 27.98 4.43
N ILE A 489 -23.27 27.54 5.47
CA ILE A 489 -22.95 28.32 6.67
C ILE A 489 -21.49 28.76 6.57
N THR A 490 -21.24 30.05 6.37
CA THR A 490 -19.90 30.61 6.19
C THR A 490 -19.39 31.31 7.46
N GLY A 491 -18.07 31.45 7.59
CA GLY A 491 -17.42 32.12 8.71
C GLY A 491 -17.13 31.21 9.90
N ALA A 492 -17.11 29.89 9.70
CA ALA A 492 -16.65 28.92 10.68
C ALA A 492 -15.14 29.03 10.89
N LYS A 493 -14.72 29.04 12.16
CA LYS A 493 -13.30 29.10 12.52
C LYS A 493 -12.56 27.85 12.00
N PRO A 494 -11.47 27.99 11.21
CA PRO A 494 -10.69 26.84 10.73
C PRO A 494 -10.11 26.00 11.88
N GLY A 495 -9.97 24.70 11.63
CA GLY A 495 -9.39 23.74 12.57
C GLY A 495 -10.34 22.60 12.95
N LEU A 496 -10.13 22.03 14.13
CA LEU A 496 -10.85 20.86 14.60
C LEU A 496 -12.10 21.25 15.38
N TRP A 497 -13.22 20.70 14.94
CA TRP A 497 -14.53 20.83 15.56
C TRP A 497 -14.97 19.49 16.14
N ARG A 498 -15.53 19.52 17.34
CA ARG A 498 -16.13 18.36 17.99
C ARG A 498 -17.63 18.32 17.71
N MET A 499 -18.09 17.17 17.25
CA MET A 499 -19.48 16.86 16.96
C MET A 499 -20.08 16.09 18.14
N PHE A 500 -21.34 16.36 18.45
CA PHE A 500 -22.11 15.51 19.35
C PHE A 500 -23.59 15.60 19.02
N VAL A 501 -24.30 14.49 19.20
CA VAL A 501 -25.75 14.40 19.05
C VAL A 501 -26.33 14.19 20.44
N ALA A 502 -27.17 15.12 20.89
CA ALA A 502 -27.85 15.03 22.18
C ALA A 502 -28.97 13.98 22.12
N GLU A 503 -29.42 13.49 23.28
CA GLU A 503 -30.57 12.56 23.37
C GLU A 503 -31.85 13.10 22.72
N SER A 504 -31.98 14.43 22.64
CA SER A 504 -33.07 15.13 21.94
C SER A 504 -32.99 15.05 20.41
N GLY A 505 -31.92 14.47 19.86
CA GLY A 505 -31.61 14.56 18.44
C GLY A 505 -31.10 15.94 18.02
N THR A 506 -30.70 16.81 18.94
CA THR A 506 -30.03 18.06 18.54
C THR A 506 -28.58 17.76 18.17
N VAL A 507 -28.20 18.06 16.93
CA VAL A 507 -26.82 17.96 16.46
C VAL A 507 -26.09 19.23 16.87
N TYR A 508 -24.90 19.08 17.42
CA TYR A 508 -24.03 20.19 17.78
C TYR A 508 -22.62 20.01 17.23
N CYS A 509 -21.97 21.12 16.90
CA CYS A 509 -20.55 21.18 16.57
C CYS A 509 -19.89 22.33 17.35
N ALA A 510 -18.74 22.09 17.97
CA ALA A 510 -18.00 23.12 18.71
C ALA A 510 -16.51 23.11 18.34
N TRP A 511 -15.94 24.28 18.05
CA TRP A 511 -14.52 24.44 17.76
C TRP A 511 -13.68 24.12 19.00
N VAL A 512 -12.64 23.31 18.82
CA VAL A 512 -11.76 22.84 19.91
C VAL A 512 -10.38 23.48 19.83
N ARG A 513 -9.72 23.37 18.67
CA ARG A 513 -8.34 23.81 18.46
C ARG A 513 -7.99 23.88 16.98
N GLU A 514 -6.89 24.55 16.66
CA GLU A 514 -6.27 24.47 15.34
C GLU A 514 -5.66 23.09 15.10
N GLY A 515 -5.65 22.64 13.84
CA GLY A 515 -5.04 21.37 13.43
C GLY A 515 -5.78 20.67 12.31
N THR A 516 -5.23 19.54 11.87
CA THR A 516 -5.80 18.64 10.86
C THR A 516 -6.23 17.32 11.49
N LEU A 517 -7.14 16.59 10.85
CA LEU A 517 -7.67 15.33 11.36
C LEU A 517 -7.23 14.13 10.50
N ASP A 518 -6.67 13.12 11.15
CA ASP A 518 -6.38 11.82 10.52
C ASP A 518 -7.43 10.79 10.97
N TYR A 519 -8.31 10.38 10.06
CA TYR A 519 -9.35 9.38 10.31
C TYR A 519 -8.80 7.96 10.53
N ASP A 520 -7.55 7.69 10.16
CA ASP A 520 -6.88 6.41 10.45
C ASP A 520 -6.26 6.38 11.86
N ALA A 521 -6.14 7.54 12.52
CA ALA A 521 -5.52 7.69 13.84
C ALA A 521 -6.32 8.65 14.75
N LEU A 522 -7.64 8.40 14.88
CA LEU A 522 -8.52 9.25 15.67
C LEU A 522 -8.11 9.31 17.15
N PRO A 523 -8.10 10.52 17.75
CA PRO A 523 -7.71 10.69 19.14
C PRO A 523 -8.73 10.08 20.11
N GLN A 524 -8.22 9.57 21.24
CA GLN A 524 -9.08 9.13 22.33
C GLN A 524 -9.75 10.33 23.00
N PHE A 525 -11.00 10.11 23.44
CA PHE A 525 -11.76 11.10 24.17
C PHE A 525 -11.19 11.26 25.59
N ASN A 526 -10.55 12.40 25.86
CA ASN A 526 -9.88 12.67 27.14
C ASN A 526 -10.73 13.49 28.14
N GLY A 527 -12.06 13.49 27.99
CA GLY A 527 -12.98 14.15 28.94
C GLY A 527 -12.97 15.69 28.86
N GLY A 528 -14.17 16.28 28.96
CA GLY A 528 -14.45 17.73 28.86
C GLY A 528 -14.74 18.13 27.41
N VAL A 529 -15.86 18.77 27.07
CA VAL A 529 -16.82 19.64 27.77
C VAL A 529 -18.15 19.48 27.02
N GLU A 530 -19.27 19.18 27.69
CA GLU A 530 -20.59 19.54 27.14
C GLU A 530 -20.56 21.05 26.95
N PRO A 531 -20.84 21.60 25.77
CA PRO A 531 -20.66 23.03 25.57
C PRO A 531 -21.56 23.76 26.56
N GLU A 532 -20.95 24.51 27.46
CA GLU A 532 -21.66 25.50 28.27
C GLU A 532 -22.48 26.37 27.30
N GLU A 533 -23.78 26.52 27.58
CA GLU A 533 -24.73 27.29 26.74
C GLU A 533 -24.52 28.81 26.84
N ASP A 534 -23.34 29.26 27.26
CA ASP A 534 -23.02 30.68 27.39
C ASP A 534 -22.78 31.28 26.00
N GLY A 535 -23.76 32.06 25.53
CA GLY A 535 -23.72 32.82 24.28
C GLY A 535 -25.12 33.05 23.69
N GLU A 536 -25.28 34.13 22.91
CA GLU A 536 -26.49 34.32 22.12
C GLU A 536 -26.40 33.47 20.85
N TRP A 537 -27.27 32.47 20.75
CA TRP A 537 -27.46 31.69 19.54
C TRP A 537 -28.16 32.56 18.49
N GLU A 538 -27.54 32.70 17.32
CA GLU A 538 -28.13 33.37 16.16
C GLU A 538 -28.44 32.33 15.07
N GLU A 539 -29.59 32.47 14.40
CA GLU A 539 -29.90 31.68 13.21
C GLU A 539 -28.93 32.08 12.08
N VAL A 540 -28.16 31.10 11.59
CA VAL A 540 -27.15 31.29 10.53
C VAL A 540 -27.57 30.67 9.20
N ALA A 541 -28.48 29.69 9.22
CA ALA A 541 -29.06 29.11 8.02
C ALA A 541 -30.37 28.37 8.35
N THR A 542 -31.19 28.10 7.33
CA THR A 542 -32.37 27.24 7.42
C THR A 542 -32.42 26.30 6.23
N PHE A 543 -33.01 25.12 6.41
CA PHE A 543 -33.20 24.11 5.36
C PHE A 543 -34.45 23.27 5.65
N SER A 544 -34.89 22.45 4.68
CA SER A 544 -36.02 21.54 4.82
C SER A 544 -35.56 20.09 4.71
N ILE A 545 -36.30 19.16 5.31
CA ILE A 545 -36.07 17.72 5.14
C ILE A 545 -37.36 17.12 4.59
N ASP A 546 -37.23 16.35 3.51
CA ASP A 546 -38.32 15.64 2.85
C ASP A 546 -38.07 14.12 2.78
N SER A 547 -36.83 13.67 2.99
CA SER A 547 -36.41 12.27 2.92
C SER A 547 -36.30 11.58 4.28
N GLY A 548 -36.50 12.33 5.36
CA GLY A 548 -36.24 11.90 6.72
C GLY A 548 -34.76 11.83 7.12
N THR A 549 -33.82 12.35 6.32
CA THR A 549 -32.37 12.31 6.64
C THR A 549 -31.71 13.69 6.56
N ALA A 550 -31.30 14.23 7.72
CA ALA A 550 -30.55 15.48 7.80
C ALA A 550 -29.05 15.22 7.81
N ALA A 551 -28.27 16.12 7.23
CA ALA A 551 -26.83 16.13 7.41
C ALA A 551 -26.24 17.52 7.67
N LEU A 552 -25.09 17.53 8.34
CA LEU A 552 -24.23 18.71 8.52
C LEU A 552 -22.79 18.29 8.30
N PHE A 553 -22.14 18.89 7.30
CA PHE A 553 -20.77 18.59 6.90
C PHE A 553 -19.90 19.83 6.87
N SER A 554 -18.63 19.67 7.21
CA SER A 554 -17.58 20.59 6.78
C SER A 554 -17.45 20.48 5.25
N LYS A 555 -17.59 21.60 4.55
CA LYS A 555 -17.59 21.60 3.08
C LYS A 555 -16.26 21.11 2.53
N SER A 556 -15.14 21.64 3.02
CA SER A 556 -13.81 21.18 2.60
C SER A 556 -13.59 19.69 2.83
N ALA A 557 -14.06 19.16 3.96
CA ALA A 557 -13.87 17.74 4.28
C ALA A 557 -14.75 16.86 3.38
N LEU A 558 -15.98 17.28 3.13
CA LEU A 558 -16.90 16.59 2.22
C LEU A 558 -16.39 16.61 0.77
N ASP A 559 -15.94 17.76 0.27
CA ASP A 559 -15.41 17.90 -1.08
C ASP A 559 -14.16 17.01 -1.28
N LEU A 560 -13.31 16.90 -0.26
CA LEU A 560 -12.16 15.98 -0.27
C LEU A 560 -12.59 14.51 -0.21
N LEU A 561 -13.61 14.19 0.58
CA LEU A 561 -14.13 12.83 0.74
C LEU A 561 -14.81 12.35 -0.55
N ILE A 562 -15.62 13.19 -1.18
CA ILE A 562 -16.33 12.88 -2.43
C ILE A 562 -15.36 12.95 -3.62
N GLY A 563 -14.44 13.90 -3.66
CA GLY A 563 -13.40 14.03 -4.69
C GLY A 563 -13.94 14.05 -6.13
N ALA A 564 -13.09 13.66 -7.10
CA ALA A 564 -13.51 13.41 -8.48
C ALA A 564 -14.00 11.96 -8.61
N GLY A 565 -15.32 11.76 -8.69
CA GLY A 565 -15.94 10.43 -8.75
C GLY A 565 -17.46 10.51 -8.90
N ASP A 566 -18.15 9.38 -8.79
CA ASP A 566 -19.61 9.30 -8.79
C ASP A 566 -20.17 9.86 -7.46
N LYS A 567 -20.50 11.15 -7.44
CA LYS A 567 -21.02 11.86 -6.25
C LYS A 567 -22.27 11.17 -5.70
N GLN A 568 -23.14 10.71 -6.59
CA GLN A 568 -24.41 10.11 -6.22
C GLN A 568 -24.21 8.82 -5.42
N GLU A 569 -23.39 7.89 -5.92
CA GLU A 569 -23.12 6.64 -5.22
C GLU A 569 -22.41 6.87 -3.88
N ARG A 570 -21.49 7.83 -3.81
CA ARG A 570 -20.76 8.15 -2.56
C ARG A 570 -21.67 8.76 -1.51
N MET A 571 -22.56 9.67 -1.91
CA MET A 571 -23.53 10.29 -1.01
C MET A 571 -24.58 9.27 -0.53
N GLU A 572 -24.93 8.27 -1.34
CA GLU A 572 -25.84 7.20 -0.94
C GLU A 572 -25.27 6.35 0.21
N ILE A 573 -23.98 6.02 0.15
CA ILE A 573 -23.29 5.32 1.26
C ILE A 573 -23.26 6.17 2.53
N LEU A 574 -23.07 7.49 2.43
CA LEU A 574 -23.09 8.38 3.60
C LEU A 574 -24.49 8.53 4.19
N ALA A 575 -25.53 8.51 3.36
CA ALA A 575 -26.91 8.59 3.81
C ALA A 575 -27.38 7.29 4.49
N SER A 576 -26.92 6.11 4.04
CA SER A 576 -27.35 4.81 4.59
C SER A 576 -26.81 4.52 6.00
N VAL A 577 -25.83 5.28 6.47
CA VAL A 577 -25.16 5.06 7.78
C VAL A 577 -26.14 5.03 8.95
N GLY A 578 -27.15 5.91 8.93
CA GLY A 578 -28.19 5.97 9.95
C GLY A 578 -29.19 4.81 9.88
N MET A 579 -29.28 4.10 8.75
CA MET A 579 -30.16 2.94 8.54
C MET A 579 -29.47 1.61 8.82
N ASP A 580 -28.14 1.54 8.66
CA ASP A 580 -27.34 0.31 8.74
C ASP A 580 -26.72 0.04 10.13
N ASP A 581 -27.22 0.68 11.20
CA ASP A 581 -26.69 0.63 12.58
C ASP A 581 -25.17 0.97 12.69
N LEU A 582 -24.64 1.75 11.74
CA LEU A 582 -23.22 2.15 11.73
C LEU A 582 -22.95 3.39 12.60
N GLY A 583 -24.00 4.09 13.02
CA GLY A 583 -23.97 5.26 13.89
C GLY A 583 -24.42 6.55 13.19
N GLU A 584 -24.09 7.70 13.75
CA GLU A 584 -24.51 9.03 13.23
C GLU A 584 -23.33 9.84 12.69
N TYR A 585 -22.11 9.54 13.17
CA TYR A 585 -20.93 10.31 12.80
C TYR A 585 -20.28 9.74 11.54
N VAL A 586 -19.95 10.59 10.59
CA VAL A 586 -19.29 10.20 9.34
C VAL A 586 -18.06 11.08 9.09
N PRO A 587 -17.10 10.64 8.25
CA PRO A 587 -16.01 11.51 7.84
C PRO A 587 -16.56 12.81 7.24
N GLY A 588 -16.03 13.95 7.70
CA GLY A 588 -16.49 15.27 7.30
C GLY A 588 -17.75 15.79 8.01
N GLY A 589 -18.46 15.01 8.82
CA GLY A 589 -19.72 15.49 9.40
C GLY A 589 -20.57 14.49 10.18
N VAL A 590 -21.86 14.74 10.19
CA VAL A 590 -22.86 13.96 10.93
C VAL A 590 -24.13 13.83 10.10
N VAL A 591 -24.70 12.63 10.09
CA VAL A 591 -25.93 12.27 9.39
C VAL A 591 -26.90 11.69 10.40
N VAL A 592 -28.13 12.21 10.43
CA VAL A 592 -29.13 11.87 11.44
C VAL A 592 -30.51 11.68 10.82
N LEU A 593 -31.24 10.67 11.30
CA LEU A 593 -32.64 10.47 10.93
C LEU A 593 -33.51 11.51 11.63
N ARG A 594 -34.35 12.22 10.88
CA ARG A 594 -35.16 13.35 11.35
C ARG A 594 -36.54 13.32 10.71
N ASP A 595 -37.49 14.00 11.35
CA ASP A 595 -38.84 14.13 10.79
C ASP A 595 -38.84 15.14 9.63
N ASP A 596 -39.73 14.95 8.67
CA ASP A 596 -39.90 15.91 7.58
C ASP A 596 -40.34 17.28 8.13
N GLY A 597 -39.78 18.36 7.61
CA GLY A 597 -40.09 19.72 8.07
C GLY A 597 -38.95 20.72 7.92
N GLY A 598 -39.16 21.92 8.45
CA GLY A 598 -38.16 22.98 8.45
C GLY A 598 -37.19 22.86 9.62
N TYR A 599 -35.93 23.15 9.38
CA TYR A 599 -34.84 23.12 10.36
C TYR A 599 -34.05 24.43 10.30
N ALA A 600 -33.57 24.85 11.46
CA ALA A 600 -32.70 26.00 11.61
C ALA A 600 -31.32 25.55 12.11
N VAL A 601 -30.28 26.08 11.50
CA VAL A 601 -28.91 26.02 12.01
C VAL A 601 -28.65 27.31 12.76
N GLU A 602 -28.34 27.19 14.04
CA GLU A 602 -27.96 28.31 14.90
C GLU A 602 -26.46 28.25 15.21
N GLY A 603 -25.83 29.40 15.42
CA GLY A 603 -24.41 29.48 15.74
C GLY A 603 -24.08 30.50 16.82
N ILE A 604 -22.90 30.34 17.43
CA ILE A 604 -22.29 31.32 18.34
C ILE A 604 -20.94 31.75 17.76
N LYS A 605 -20.71 33.06 17.73
CA LYS A 605 -19.46 33.67 17.26
C LYS A 605 -18.51 34.01 18.41
N ASP A 606 -17.21 33.93 18.15
CA ASP A 606 -16.19 34.45 19.06
C ASP A 606 -16.01 35.98 18.92
N ALA A 607 -15.11 36.56 19.72
CA ALA A 607 -14.83 38.00 19.70
C ALA A 607 -14.31 38.53 18.35
N THR A 608 -13.86 37.64 17.45
CA THR A 608 -13.42 37.99 16.09
C THR A 608 -14.54 37.87 15.06
N GLY A 609 -15.75 37.48 15.48
CA GLY A 609 -16.91 37.29 14.62
C GLY A 609 -16.93 35.93 13.90
N LYS A 610 -16.04 35.00 14.25
CA LYS A 610 -16.01 33.64 13.67
C LYS A 610 -16.89 32.69 14.44
N LEU A 611 -17.64 31.85 13.74
CA LEU A 611 -18.45 30.81 14.38
C LEU A 611 -17.54 29.81 15.09
N ILE A 612 -17.85 29.53 16.35
CA ILE A 612 -17.16 28.55 17.21
C ILE A 612 -18.10 27.49 17.77
N LYS A 613 -19.41 27.65 17.63
CA LYS A 613 -20.42 26.62 17.93
C LYS A 613 -21.52 26.66 16.86
N LEU A 614 -22.08 25.50 16.53
CA LEU A 614 -23.23 25.31 15.67
C LEU A 614 -24.19 24.30 16.32
N ARG A 615 -25.50 24.45 16.09
CA ARG A 615 -26.50 23.43 16.39
C ARG A 615 -27.61 23.39 15.36
N ILE A 616 -28.19 22.22 15.13
CA ILE A 616 -29.37 22.02 14.27
C ILE A 616 -30.59 21.82 15.16
N ARG A 617 -31.60 22.68 15.01
CA ARG A 617 -32.87 22.59 15.73
C ARG A 617 -34.02 22.37 14.74
N SER A 618 -34.99 21.55 15.12
CA SER A 618 -36.28 21.52 14.42
C SER A 618 -37.00 22.87 14.57
N GLY A 619 -37.60 23.32 13.47
CA GLY A 619 -38.34 24.58 13.33
C GLY A 619 -39.68 24.58 14.04
#